data_AF-A0A2N5ZCU2-F1
#
_entry.id   AF-A0A2N5ZCU2-F1
#
_cell.length_a   1.000
_cell.length_b   1.000
_cell.length_c   1.000
_cell.angle_alpha   90.00
_cell.angle_beta   90.00
_cell.angle_gamma   90.00
#
_symmetry.space_group_name_H-M   'P 1'
#
loop_
_entity.id
_entity.type
_entity.pdbx_description
1 polymer ?
#
loop_
_entity_poly.entity_id
_entity_poly.type
_entity_poly.pdbx_seq_one_letter_code
_entity_poly.pdbx_strand_id
1 'polypeptide(L)'
;MRRLAILTLILCLFVSTYSFTQKTIDKMNMNQGPIYIDGTDMFLKDAQDFYKEHGRPTTEGVKKEPIKTALGETTTFWAMEPATKQFVQVEAELRKITKHAYIYVEVGQNVSETTIENFTREFDDNIYPNDHKYFGSEWKPGIDFDDRVTMLFLDIKDGYDPQTSPGFVAGYFFPLNEYSTRVFEYSNEREMLYIDTNPADPNSEMTYSVIAHEFQHMIHWNEDPEEEIWLNEACSQLAMRTCGYEHPNQIFAYMRNPELSLTAWAKDVMLENYGAVYLFNYYLASKFSGDDMSKFSLTLAKNQLKGIDSVKDTLKKIGVSKNFEDIFIQWTIANLINNKNTKYYYDDTINAMHLHPKKVHGPNTGEDMIKGKSLSWGTDYIQFSASAPLLPLYPS
;
A
#
# COMPACT_ATOMS: atom_id res chain seq x y z
N MET A 1 10.81 4.60 34.66
CA MET A 1 10.93 3.33 33.92
C MET A 1 11.52 3.63 32.55
N ARG A 2 12.81 3.33 32.34
CA ARG A 2 13.50 3.58 31.07
C ARG A 2 13.14 2.44 30.11
N ARG A 3 12.50 2.75 28.97
CA ARG A 3 12.25 1.79 27.90
C ARG A 3 13.60 1.41 27.28
N LEU A 4 13.97 0.13 27.33
CA LEU A 4 15.10 -0.40 26.56
C LEU A 4 14.74 -0.32 25.07
N ALA A 5 15.53 0.41 24.29
CA ALA A 5 15.57 0.24 22.84
C ALA A 5 16.35 -1.05 22.56
N ILE A 6 15.70 -2.04 21.94
CA ILE A 6 16.35 -3.25 21.46
C ILE A 6 17.09 -2.86 20.17
N LEU A 7 18.42 -2.78 20.24
CA LEU A 7 19.29 -2.54 19.10
C LEU A 7 19.65 -3.91 18.50
N THR A 8 19.04 -4.27 17.38
CA THR A 8 19.37 -5.53 16.68
C THR A 8 20.43 -5.23 15.62
N LEU A 9 21.70 -5.50 15.95
CA LEU A 9 22.81 -5.48 14.98
C LEU A 9 22.92 -6.86 14.34
N ILE A 10 22.58 -7.00 13.06
CA ILE A 10 22.75 -8.26 12.31
C ILE A 10 24.10 -8.23 11.60
N LEU A 11 25.07 -8.98 12.15
CA LEU A 11 26.37 -9.18 11.53
C LEU A 11 26.31 -10.42 10.62
N CYS A 12 26.07 -10.25 9.32
CA CYS A 12 26.12 -11.35 8.35
C CYS A 12 27.48 -11.34 7.62
N LEU A 13 28.37 -12.25 8.02
CA LEU A 13 29.61 -12.54 7.29
C LEU A 13 29.32 -13.50 6.14
N PHE A 14 29.34 -13.02 4.89
CA PHE A 14 29.40 -13.87 3.71
C PHE A 14 30.38 -13.32 2.67
N VAL A 15 31.25 -14.20 2.19
CA VAL A 15 32.12 -13.99 1.02
C VAL A 15 31.38 -14.58 -0.18
N SER A 16 30.84 -13.74 -1.06
CA SER A 16 30.38 -14.17 -2.38
C SER A 16 30.87 -13.21 -3.45
N THR A 17 31.58 -13.74 -4.44
CA THR A 17 31.94 -13.03 -5.67
C THR A 17 30.77 -13.10 -6.65
N TYR A 18 29.88 -12.11 -6.61
CA TYR A 18 28.92 -11.87 -7.69
C TYR A 18 29.23 -10.52 -8.33
N SER A 19 29.73 -10.56 -9.57
CA SER A 19 29.84 -9.37 -10.41
C SER A 19 28.54 -9.23 -11.20
N PHE A 20 27.69 -8.28 -10.83
CA PHE A 20 26.57 -7.84 -11.67
C PHE A 20 26.74 -6.35 -11.97
N THR A 21 26.63 -5.98 -13.24
CA THR A 21 26.98 -4.64 -13.72
C THR A 21 25.84 -3.65 -13.56
N GLN A 22 26.15 -2.43 -13.08
CA GLN A 22 25.30 -1.24 -12.97
C GLN A 22 24.32 -1.02 -14.16
N LYS A 23 24.71 -1.45 -15.36
CA LYS A 23 23.91 -1.41 -16.60
C LYS A 23 22.52 -2.05 -16.52
N THR A 24 22.28 -3.04 -15.66
CA THR A 24 20.95 -3.67 -15.54
C THR A 24 19.99 -2.81 -14.71
N ILE A 25 20.50 -2.14 -13.67
CA ILE A 25 19.77 -1.17 -12.86
C ILE A 25 19.44 0.07 -13.70
N ASP A 26 20.41 0.56 -14.48
CA ASP A 26 20.22 1.73 -15.34
C ASP A 26 19.20 1.47 -16.47
N LYS A 27 19.14 0.24 -17.03
CA LYS A 27 18.14 -0.12 -18.05
C LYS A 27 16.71 -0.21 -17.51
N MET A 28 16.51 -0.52 -16.22
CA MET A 28 15.20 -0.55 -15.58
C MET A 28 14.69 0.85 -15.18
N ASN A 29 15.60 1.82 -15.00
CA ASN A 29 15.27 3.22 -14.72
C ASN A 29 14.83 4.02 -15.95
N MET A 30 15.07 3.54 -17.18
CA MET A 30 14.89 4.33 -18.41
C MET A 30 13.48 4.25 -19.03
N ASN A 31 12.53 3.50 -18.45
CA ASN A 31 11.19 3.29 -19.00
C ASN A 31 10.04 3.49 -17.99
N GLN A 32 10.31 4.05 -16.82
CA GLN A 32 9.27 4.30 -15.82
C GLN A 32 8.49 5.54 -16.29
N GLY A 33 7.17 5.41 -16.48
CA GLY A 33 6.28 6.56 -16.63
C GLY A 33 6.33 7.48 -15.40
N PRO A 34 5.43 8.47 -15.29
CA PRO A 34 5.34 9.30 -14.10
C PRO A 34 5.21 8.44 -12.83
N ILE A 35 5.79 8.91 -11.73
CA ILE A 35 5.82 8.18 -10.45
C ILE A 35 4.44 8.32 -9.81
N TYR A 36 3.79 7.22 -9.44
CA TYR A 36 2.50 7.28 -8.76
C TYR A 36 2.63 6.98 -7.26
N ILE A 37 1.69 7.49 -6.48
CA ILE A 37 1.41 7.09 -5.11
C ILE A 37 -0.09 6.79 -4.95
N ASP A 38 -0.39 5.89 -4.02
CA ASP A 38 -1.74 5.66 -3.49
C ASP A 38 -2.07 6.80 -2.49
N GLY A 39 -3.32 7.28 -2.49
CA GLY A 39 -3.66 8.57 -1.89
C GLY A 39 -4.38 8.51 -0.54
N THR A 40 -4.86 7.35 -0.09
CA THR A 40 -5.67 7.24 1.14
C THR A 40 -4.90 7.61 2.41
N ASP A 41 -3.62 7.26 2.50
CA ASP A 41 -2.75 7.53 3.65
C ASP A 41 -2.67 9.04 3.99
N MET A 42 -2.86 9.89 2.98
CA MET A 42 -2.85 11.34 3.10
C MET A 42 -3.94 11.86 4.04
N PHE A 43 -5.06 11.14 4.14
CA PHE A 43 -6.27 11.51 4.87
C PHE A 43 -6.60 10.56 6.02
N LEU A 44 -6.03 9.35 6.04
CA LEU A 44 -6.37 8.29 6.98
C LEU A 44 -6.28 8.74 8.45
N LYS A 45 -5.23 9.50 8.80
CA LYS A 45 -5.06 9.99 10.18
C LYS A 45 -6.20 10.92 10.62
N ASP A 46 -6.60 11.84 9.75
CA ASP A 46 -7.69 12.78 10.03
C ASP A 46 -9.02 12.03 10.12
N ALA A 47 -9.24 11.05 9.25
CA ALA A 47 -10.42 10.18 9.30
C ALA A 47 -10.48 9.35 10.60
N GLN A 48 -9.35 8.80 11.07
CA GLN A 48 -9.27 8.06 12.32
C GLN A 48 -9.57 8.93 13.54
N ASP A 49 -9.07 10.16 13.56
CA ASP A 49 -9.34 11.08 14.64
C ASP A 49 -10.83 11.50 14.62
N PHE A 50 -11.41 11.68 13.42
CA PHE A 50 -12.85 11.89 13.26
C PHE A 50 -13.69 10.70 13.76
N TYR A 51 -13.28 9.47 13.46
CA TYR A 51 -13.93 8.24 13.94
C TYR A 51 -13.88 8.11 15.46
N LYS A 52 -12.79 8.51 16.11
CA LYS A 52 -12.71 8.53 17.58
C LYS A 52 -13.66 9.53 18.22
N GLU A 53 -13.93 10.64 17.53
CA GLU A 53 -14.86 11.67 17.99
C GLU A 53 -16.33 11.28 17.76
N HIS A 54 -16.65 10.74 16.57
CA HIS A 54 -18.03 10.53 16.13
C HIS A 54 -18.48 9.06 16.20
N GLY A 55 -17.56 8.13 16.43
CA GLY A 55 -17.81 6.69 16.34
C GLY A 55 -17.97 6.21 14.90
N ARG A 56 -18.42 4.96 14.77
CA ARG A 56 -18.72 4.35 13.47
C ARG A 56 -19.81 5.12 12.73
N PRO A 57 -19.72 5.26 11.39
CA PRO A 57 -20.81 5.76 10.58
C PRO A 57 -22.16 5.11 10.93
N THR A 58 -23.23 5.90 10.88
CA THR A 58 -24.59 5.43 11.10
C THR A 58 -25.51 5.93 9.99
N THR A 59 -26.62 5.21 9.77
CA THR A 59 -27.63 5.61 8.80
C THR A 59 -28.67 6.57 9.41
N GLU A 60 -28.35 7.27 10.50
CA GLU A 60 -29.30 8.18 11.14
C GLU A 60 -29.50 9.43 10.29
N GLY A 61 -30.78 9.76 10.01
CA GLY A 61 -31.10 10.93 9.20
C GLY A 61 -30.91 10.76 7.69
N VAL A 62 -30.42 9.60 7.25
CA VAL A 62 -30.26 9.22 5.84
C VAL A 62 -31.50 8.48 5.35
N LYS A 63 -31.79 8.62 4.05
CA LYS A 63 -32.92 7.95 3.41
C LYS A 63 -32.62 6.46 3.27
N LYS A 64 -33.52 5.60 3.76
CA LYS A 64 -33.34 4.14 3.77
C LYS A 64 -33.76 3.46 2.45
N GLU A 65 -33.24 3.93 1.33
CA GLU A 65 -33.42 3.29 0.03
C GLU A 65 -32.21 3.56 -0.88
N PRO A 66 -31.88 2.63 -1.80
CA PRO A 66 -30.80 2.83 -2.77
C PRO A 66 -30.96 4.12 -3.57
N ILE A 67 -29.83 4.67 -3.99
CA ILE A 67 -29.78 5.85 -4.84
C ILE A 67 -30.49 5.55 -6.17
N LYS A 68 -31.53 6.34 -6.46
CA LYS A 68 -32.26 6.26 -7.73
C LYS A 68 -31.52 7.08 -8.76
N THR A 69 -30.80 6.41 -9.66
CA THR A 69 -30.06 7.05 -10.76
C THR A 69 -30.23 6.26 -12.06
N ALA A 70 -30.01 6.91 -13.21
CA ALA A 70 -30.07 6.30 -14.53
C ALA A 70 -28.80 6.56 -15.36
N LEU A 71 -28.49 5.66 -16.29
CA LEU A 71 -27.36 5.85 -17.22
C LEU A 71 -27.49 7.17 -17.98
N GLY A 72 -26.38 7.89 -18.09
CA GLY A 72 -26.30 9.23 -18.70
C GLY A 72 -26.74 10.36 -17.78
N GLU A 73 -27.22 10.07 -16.56
CA GLU A 73 -27.53 11.10 -15.57
C GLU A 73 -26.23 11.67 -14.99
N THR A 74 -26.24 12.98 -14.79
CA THR A 74 -25.13 13.70 -14.19
C THR A 74 -25.37 13.91 -12.69
N THR A 75 -24.34 13.70 -11.88
CA THR A 75 -24.35 13.91 -10.43
C THR A 75 -23.13 14.73 -10.02
N THR A 76 -23.29 15.62 -9.04
CA THR A 76 -22.18 16.37 -8.46
C THR A 76 -21.66 15.65 -7.22
N PHE A 77 -20.36 15.41 -7.18
CA PHE A 77 -19.65 14.81 -6.06
C PHE A 77 -18.74 15.84 -5.40
N TRP A 78 -18.52 15.71 -4.09
CA TRP A 78 -17.37 16.32 -3.44
C TRP A 78 -16.12 15.49 -3.71
N ALA A 79 -14.99 16.12 -4.00
CA ALA A 79 -13.68 15.49 -4.10
C ALA A 79 -12.66 16.31 -3.31
N MET A 80 -11.71 15.65 -2.65
CA MET A 80 -10.59 16.32 -1.99
C MET A 80 -9.45 16.47 -2.99
N GLU A 81 -8.91 17.67 -3.15
CA GLU A 81 -7.72 17.91 -3.98
C GLU A 81 -6.45 17.67 -3.13
N PRO A 82 -5.60 16.67 -3.45
CA PRO A 82 -4.40 16.39 -2.67
C PRO A 82 -3.41 17.58 -2.61
N ALA A 83 -3.33 18.40 -3.68
CA ALA A 83 -2.42 19.53 -3.75
C ALA A 83 -2.76 20.66 -2.77
N THR A 84 -4.05 20.97 -2.65
CA THR A 84 -4.56 22.14 -1.91
C THR A 84 -5.19 21.76 -0.58
N LYS A 85 -5.54 20.47 -0.40
CA LYS A 85 -6.32 19.94 0.72
C LYS A 85 -7.67 20.64 0.87
N GLN A 86 -8.28 21.01 -0.26
CA GLN A 86 -9.61 21.62 -0.31
C GLN A 86 -10.60 20.65 -0.93
N PHE A 87 -11.85 20.74 -0.48
CA PHE A 87 -12.96 20.07 -1.14
C PHE A 87 -13.46 20.90 -2.32
N VAL A 88 -13.64 20.24 -3.45
CA VAL A 88 -14.19 20.82 -4.68
C VAL A 88 -15.37 19.98 -5.16
N GLN A 89 -16.26 20.60 -5.93
CA GLN A 89 -17.37 19.92 -6.55
C GLN A 89 -16.99 19.47 -7.96
N VAL A 90 -17.20 18.19 -8.24
CA VAL A 90 -16.93 17.55 -9.53
C VAL A 90 -18.26 17.07 -10.10
N GLU A 91 -18.61 17.56 -11.28
CA GLU A 91 -19.78 17.10 -12.02
C GLU A 91 -19.40 15.86 -12.86
N ALA A 92 -20.12 14.75 -12.72
CA ALA A 92 -19.79 13.49 -13.37
C ALA A 92 -21.02 12.76 -13.90
N GLU A 93 -20.89 12.13 -15.06
CA GLU A 93 -21.95 11.35 -15.73
C GLU A 93 -21.87 9.87 -15.31
N LEU A 94 -23.02 9.27 -14.97
CA LEU A 94 -23.12 7.83 -14.74
C LEU A 94 -23.01 7.07 -16.08
N ARG A 95 -21.87 6.45 -16.32
CA ARG A 95 -21.56 5.77 -17.58
C ARG A 95 -21.87 4.28 -17.55
N LYS A 96 -21.84 3.63 -16.38
CA LYS A 96 -22.14 2.20 -16.25
C LYS A 96 -22.69 1.84 -14.87
N ILE A 97 -23.58 0.85 -14.85
CA ILE A 97 -24.02 0.15 -13.64
C ILE A 97 -23.64 -1.31 -13.83
N THR A 98 -22.83 -1.84 -12.92
CA THR A 98 -22.32 -3.22 -12.95
C THR A 98 -22.99 -4.06 -11.84
N LYS A 99 -22.48 -5.27 -11.60
CA LYS A 99 -22.94 -6.09 -10.49
C LYS A 99 -22.52 -5.49 -9.15
N HIS A 100 -21.31 -4.94 -9.06
CA HIS A 100 -20.72 -4.43 -7.82
C HIS A 100 -20.39 -2.95 -7.82
N ALA A 101 -20.63 -2.21 -8.92
CA ALA A 101 -20.25 -0.80 -9.01
C ALA A 101 -21.20 0.10 -9.79
N TYR A 102 -21.18 1.39 -9.43
CA TYR A 102 -21.58 2.51 -10.27
C TYR A 102 -20.32 3.21 -10.81
N ILE A 103 -20.22 3.41 -12.12
CA ILE A 103 -19.06 4.06 -12.74
C ILE A 103 -19.46 5.45 -13.24
N TYR A 104 -18.97 6.46 -12.56
CA TYR A 104 -19.10 7.87 -12.93
C TYR A 104 -17.81 8.37 -13.56
N VAL A 105 -17.94 9.22 -14.59
CA VAL A 105 -16.80 9.88 -15.24
C VAL A 105 -17.04 11.38 -15.20
N GLU A 106 -16.06 12.14 -14.69
CA GLU A 106 -16.08 13.60 -14.68
C GLU A 106 -16.40 14.15 -16.08
N VAL A 107 -17.31 15.11 -16.13
CA VAL A 107 -17.73 15.75 -17.38
C VAL A 107 -16.53 16.44 -18.02
N GLY A 108 -16.20 16.03 -19.24
CA GLY A 108 -15.06 16.54 -20.00
C GLY A 108 -13.84 15.61 -20.01
N GLN A 109 -13.77 14.62 -19.11
CA GLN A 109 -12.74 13.57 -19.17
C GLN A 109 -13.06 12.57 -20.28
N ASN A 110 -12.01 12.09 -20.96
CA ASN A 110 -12.14 11.16 -22.08
C ASN A 110 -11.82 9.71 -21.67
N VAL A 111 -12.77 9.06 -20.99
CA VAL A 111 -12.72 7.62 -20.71
C VAL A 111 -13.55 6.88 -21.74
N SER A 112 -12.89 6.03 -22.55
CA SER A 112 -13.52 5.30 -23.64
C SER A 112 -14.49 4.22 -23.13
N GLU A 113 -15.52 3.89 -23.90
CA GLU A 113 -16.44 2.80 -23.54
C GLU A 113 -15.71 1.45 -23.39
N THR A 114 -14.70 1.20 -24.21
CA THR A 114 -13.84 0.01 -24.09
C THR A 114 -13.12 -0.03 -22.74
N THR A 115 -12.62 1.12 -22.27
CA THR A 115 -11.98 1.24 -20.96
C THR A 115 -12.97 0.91 -19.84
N ILE A 116 -14.18 1.44 -19.91
CA ILE A 116 -15.25 1.19 -18.93
C ILE A 116 -15.64 -0.29 -18.89
N GLU A 117 -15.74 -0.95 -20.05
CA GLU A 117 -16.05 -2.38 -20.12
C GLU A 117 -14.91 -3.27 -19.62
N ASN A 118 -13.66 -2.90 -19.90
CA ASN A 118 -12.48 -3.60 -19.38
C ASN A 118 -12.43 -3.49 -17.86
N PHE A 119 -12.58 -2.28 -17.35
CA PHE A 119 -12.65 -2.01 -15.92
C PHE A 119 -13.80 -2.77 -15.23
N THR A 120 -14.98 -2.80 -15.86
CA THR A 120 -16.13 -3.53 -15.32
C THR A 120 -15.80 -5.00 -15.07
N ARG A 121 -15.14 -5.65 -16.03
CA ARG A 121 -14.71 -7.06 -15.88
C ARG A 121 -13.63 -7.19 -14.82
N GLU A 122 -12.64 -6.30 -14.84
CA GLU A 122 -11.54 -6.36 -13.87
C GLU A 122 -12.05 -6.21 -12.43
N PHE A 123 -12.94 -5.26 -12.18
CA PHE A 123 -13.47 -5.07 -10.84
C PHE A 123 -14.45 -6.18 -10.41
N ASP A 124 -15.49 -6.45 -11.21
CA ASP A 124 -16.54 -7.40 -10.81
C ASP A 124 -16.03 -8.86 -10.73
N ASP A 125 -15.11 -9.25 -11.64
CA ASP A 125 -14.69 -10.65 -11.79
C ASP A 125 -13.33 -10.97 -11.14
N ASN A 126 -12.47 -9.95 -10.89
CA ASN A 126 -11.15 -10.16 -10.28
C ASN A 126 -10.97 -9.42 -8.95
N ILE A 127 -11.01 -8.09 -8.93
CA ILE A 127 -10.65 -7.29 -7.75
C ILE A 127 -11.64 -7.54 -6.60
N TYR A 128 -12.94 -7.31 -6.85
CA TYR A 128 -13.99 -7.43 -5.84
C TYR A 128 -13.98 -8.79 -5.12
N PRO A 129 -14.03 -9.95 -5.83
CA PRO A 129 -14.03 -11.25 -5.15
C PRO A 129 -12.71 -11.59 -4.46
N ASN A 130 -11.56 -11.14 -4.98
CA ASN A 130 -10.27 -11.42 -4.33
C ASN A 130 -10.11 -10.58 -3.06
N ASP A 131 -10.33 -9.27 -3.10
CA ASP A 131 -10.18 -8.45 -1.90
C ASP A 131 -11.15 -8.88 -0.80
N HIS A 132 -12.37 -9.31 -1.17
CA HIS A 132 -13.30 -9.93 -0.22
C HIS A 132 -12.73 -11.19 0.44
N LYS A 133 -12.15 -12.08 -0.38
CA LYS A 133 -11.54 -13.32 0.09
C LYS A 133 -10.39 -13.05 1.07
N TYR A 134 -9.54 -12.07 0.78
CA TYR A 134 -8.31 -11.84 1.53
C TYR A 134 -8.47 -10.88 2.71
N PHE A 135 -9.45 -9.97 2.70
CA PHE A 135 -9.50 -8.88 3.69
C PHE A 135 -10.84 -8.71 4.41
N GLY A 136 -11.97 -9.19 3.86
CA GLY A 136 -13.27 -9.09 4.52
C GLY A 136 -14.33 -8.47 3.63
N SER A 137 -15.11 -7.52 4.15
CA SER A 137 -16.11 -6.80 3.35
C SER A 137 -16.10 -5.32 3.71
N GLU A 138 -16.37 -4.46 2.73
CA GLU A 138 -16.80 -3.08 2.92
C GLU A 138 -18.11 -3.02 3.72
N TRP A 139 -18.49 -1.82 4.17
CA TRP A 139 -19.79 -1.63 4.78
C TRP A 139 -20.90 -1.83 3.75
N LYS A 140 -21.70 -2.89 3.94
CA LYS A 140 -22.71 -3.33 2.98
C LYS A 140 -24.05 -3.59 3.69
N PRO A 141 -25.17 -2.97 3.28
CA PRO A 141 -25.37 -2.12 2.10
C PRO A 141 -25.00 -0.63 2.34
N GLY A 142 -24.03 -0.36 3.23
CA GLY A 142 -23.51 0.99 3.40
C GLY A 142 -24.46 2.03 3.97
N ILE A 143 -24.05 3.28 3.84
CA ILE A 143 -24.85 4.46 4.19
C ILE A 143 -25.98 4.73 3.19
N ASP A 144 -25.76 4.40 1.91
CA ASP A 144 -26.70 4.67 0.82
C ASP A 144 -27.72 3.55 0.58
N PHE A 145 -27.65 2.48 1.37
CA PHE A 145 -28.49 1.29 1.26
C PHE A 145 -28.36 0.57 -0.10
N ASP A 146 -27.25 0.72 -0.79
CA ASP A 146 -26.89 -0.05 -1.99
C ASP A 146 -25.71 -1.00 -1.73
N ASP A 147 -25.66 -2.07 -2.49
CA ASP A 147 -24.63 -3.10 -2.40
C ASP A 147 -23.43 -2.80 -3.32
N ARG A 148 -23.50 -1.69 -4.06
CA ARG A 148 -22.54 -1.26 -5.09
C ARG A 148 -21.64 -0.15 -4.59
N VAL A 149 -20.35 -0.30 -4.89
CA VAL A 149 -19.36 0.75 -4.70
C VAL A 149 -19.52 1.82 -5.79
N THR A 150 -19.41 3.10 -5.42
CA THR A 150 -19.34 4.18 -6.40
C THR A 150 -17.90 4.44 -6.83
N MET A 151 -17.64 4.51 -8.13
CA MET A 151 -16.31 4.76 -8.68
C MET A 151 -16.35 6.03 -9.52
N LEU A 152 -15.58 7.03 -9.11
CA LEU A 152 -15.50 8.31 -9.78
C LEU A 152 -14.15 8.42 -10.50
N PHE A 153 -14.20 8.40 -11.83
CA PHE A 153 -13.05 8.71 -12.68
C PHE A 153 -12.99 10.22 -12.91
N LEU A 154 -11.89 10.85 -12.50
CA LEU A 154 -11.68 12.30 -12.55
C LEU A 154 -10.20 12.64 -12.75
N ASP A 155 -9.89 13.86 -13.18
CA ASP A 155 -8.51 14.38 -13.11
C ASP A 155 -8.23 14.86 -11.67
N ILE A 156 -7.47 14.05 -10.93
CA ILE A 156 -7.15 14.33 -9.52
C ILE A 156 -6.16 15.50 -9.45
N LYS A 157 -6.54 16.58 -8.77
CA LYS A 157 -5.71 17.78 -8.61
C LYS A 157 -4.65 17.60 -7.53
N ASP A 158 -3.56 16.96 -7.89
CA ASP A 158 -2.43 16.58 -7.03
C ASP A 158 -1.16 17.42 -7.23
N GLY A 159 -1.18 18.33 -8.20
CA GLY A 159 -0.03 19.19 -8.53
C GLY A 159 0.96 18.53 -9.48
N TYR A 160 0.56 17.45 -10.16
CA TYR A 160 1.35 16.82 -11.21
C TYR A 160 1.75 17.84 -12.29
N ASP A 161 3.05 17.88 -12.55
CA ASP A 161 3.64 18.60 -13.67
C ASP A 161 4.78 17.74 -14.24
N PRO A 162 4.73 17.37 -15.53
CA PRO A 162 5.68 16.42 -16.11
C PRO A 162 7.14 16.92 -16.11
N GLN A 163 7.39 18.21 -15.86
CA GLN A 163 8.72 18.81 -15.86
C GLN A 163 9.24 19.10 -14.44
N THR A 164 8.35 19.50 -13.53
CA THR A 164 8.72 20.06 -12.22
C THR A 164 8.22 19.23 -11.04
N SER A 165 7.16 18.45 -11.22
CA SER A 165 6.59 17.57 -10.20
C SER A 165 6.01 16.31 -10.87
N PRO A 166 6.85 15.39 -11.36
CA PRO A 166 6.40 14.24 -12.18
C PRO A 166 5.75 13.11 -11.36
N GLY A 167 5.41 13.40 -10.10
CA GLY A 167 4.69 12.50 -9.20
C GLY A 167 3.20 12.82 -9.18
N PHE A 168 2.34 11.81 -9.10
CA PHE A 168 0.88 11.98 -9.08
C PHE A 168 0.20 10.98 -8.13
N VAL A 169 -1.03 11.28 -7.72
CA VAL A 169 -1.91 10.41 -6.93
C VAL A 169 -2.80 9.64 -7.89
N ALA A 170 -2.64 8.32 -7.97
CA ALA A 170 -3.36 7.50 -8.95
C ALA A 170 -4.82 7.20 -8.54
N GLY A 171 -5.12 7.28 -7.25
CA GLY A 171 -6.45 7.06 -6.71
C GLY A 171 -6.46 7.27 -5.20
N TYR A 172 -7.65 7.32 -4.62
CA TYR A 172 -7.84 7.30 -3.18
C TYR A 172 -9.23 6.82 -2.78
N PHE A 173 -9.32 6.23 -1.60
CA PHE A 173 -10.53 6.10 -0.80
C PHE A 173 -10.57 7.23 0.23
N PHE A 174 -11.75 7.84 0.40
CA PHE A 174 -11.95 8.87 1.43
C PHE A 174 -13.00 8.40 2.45
N PRO A 175 -12.59 7.93 3.65
CA PRO A 175 -13.50 7.26 4.58
C PRO A 175 -14.69 8.11 5.04
N LEU A 176 -14.55 9.44 5.07
CA LEU A 176 -15.61 10.30 5.58
C LEU A 176 -16.81 10.43 4.62
N ASN A 177 -16.71 9.88 3.40
CA ASN A 177 -17.85 9.71 2.51
C ASN A 177 -18.91 8.73 3.06
N GLU A 178 -18.55 7.86 4.01
CA GLU A 178 -19.49 6.93 4.62
C GLU A 178 -20.32 7.60 5.74
N TYR A 179 -20.04 8.85 6.12
CA TYR A 179 -20.84 9.57 7.13
C TYR A 179 -21.98 10.35 6.49
N SER A 180 -23.05 10.61 7.25
CA SER A 180 -24.10 11.51 6.75
C SER A 180 -23.55 12.94 6.57
N THR A 181 -24.05 13.66 5.57
CA THR A 181 -23.87 15.10 5.37
C THR A 181 -24.22 15.95 6.61
N ARG A 182 -25.02 15.41 7.53
CA ARG A 182 -25.31 16.04 8.83
C ARG A 182 -24.16 15.99 9.82
N VAL A 183 -23.25 15.03 9.64
CA VAL A 183 -22.07 14.78 10.48
C VAL A 183 -20.82 15.32 9.79
N PHE A 184 -20.70 15.10 8.48
CA PHE A 184 -19.59 15.60 7.67
C PHE A 184 -20.11 16.24 6.37
N GLU A 185 -20.03 17.58 6.27
CA GLU A 185 -20.73 18.36 5.23
C GLU A 185 -20.27 18.05 3.78
N TYR A 186 -19.01 17.61 3.61
CA TYR A 186 -18.43 17.24 2.30
C TYR A 186 -18.57 15.74 1.99
N SER A 187 -19.36 15.01 2.78
CA SER A 187 -19.64 13.60 2.50
C SER A 187 -20.46 13.45 1.22
N ASN A 188 -20.15 12.43 0.43
CA ASN A 188 -21.00 11.98 -0.66
C ASN A 188 -22.07 10.96 -0.22
N GLU A 189 -22.09 10.56 1.06
CA GLU A 189 -22.95 9.52 1.63
C GLU A 189 -22.89 8.23 0.79
N ARG A 190 -21.69 7.73 0.48
CA ARG A 190 -21.42 6.56 -0.37
C ARG A 190 -20.13 5.85 0.02
N GLU A 191 -20.12 4.53 -0.15
CA GLU A 191 -18.90 3.75 -0.27
C GLU A 191 -18.30 4.00 -1.66
N MET A 192 -17.25 4.84 -1.74
CA MET A 192 -16.75 5.30 -3.03
C MET A 192 -15.23 5.43 -3.15
N LEU A 193 -14.74 5.20 -4.37
CA LEU A 193 -13.34 5.34 -4.79
C LEU A 193 -13.19 6.47 -5.82
N TYR A 194 -12.08 7.18 -5.76
CA TYR A 194 -11.66 8.20 -6.72
C TYR A 194 -10.49 7.65 -7.52
N ILE A 195 -10.58 7.69 -8.85
CA ILE A 195 -9.57 7.13 -9.77
C ILE A 195 -9.10 8.22 -10.73
N ASP A 196 -7.80 8.45 -10.78
CA ASP A 196 -7.23 9.45 -11.66
C ASP A 196 -7.41 9.09 -13.15
N THR A 197 -7.62 10.10 -13.98
CA THR A 197 -7.65 9.99 -15.44
C THR A 197 -6.55 10.78 -16.14
N ASN A 198 -5.74 11.54 -15.39
CA ASN A 198 -4.65 12.33 -15.92
C ASN A 198 -3.61 12.68 -14.83
N PRO A 199 -2.40 12.12 -14.87
CA PRO A 199 -1.77 11.40 -15.98
C PRO A 199 -2.02 9.90 -16.02
N ALA A 200 -2.81 9.33 -15.09
CA ALA A 200 -3.08 7.90 -15.09
C ALA A 200 -3.77 7.43 -16.39
N ASP A 201 -3.41 6.24 -16.88
CA ASP A 201 -4.19 5.54 -17.90
C ASP A 201 -5.25 4.67 -17.19
N PRO A 202 -6.56 4.99 -17.29
CA PRO A 202 -7.61 4.24 -16.60
C PRO A 202 -7.76 2.78 -17.06
N ASN A 203 -7.12 2.40 -18.17
CA ASN A 203 -7.13 1.03 -18.70
C ASN A 203 -5.81 0.26 -18.44
N SER A 204 -4.90 0.81 -17.63
CA SER A 204 -3.62 0.19 -17.35
C SER A 204 -3.69 -0.78 -16.16
N GLU A 205 -2.80 -1.78 -16.17
CA GLU A 205 -2.61 -2.69 -15.03
C GLU A 205 -2.23 -1.93 -13.74
N MET A 206 -1.46 -0.84 -13.86
CA MET A 206 -1.13 0.03 -12.73
C MET A 206 -2.40 0.58 -12.08
N THR A 207 -3.31 1.17 -12.86
CA THR A 207 -4.56 1.71 -12.32
C THR A 207 -5.40 0.61 -11.67
N TYR A 208 -5.52 -0.56 -12.30
CA TYR A 208 -6.25 -1.69 -11.71
C TYR A 208 -5.64 -2.17 -10.39
N SER A 209 -4.31 -2.17 -10.28
CA SER A 209 -3.63 -2.47 -9.01
C SER A 209 -3.92 -1.44 -7.93
N VAL A 210 -3.94 -0.14 -8.28
CA VAL A 210 -4.35 0.94 -7.36
C VAL A 210 -5.81 0.77 -6.94
N ILE A 211 -6.72 0.40 -7.84
CA ILE A 211 -8.12 0.15 -7.48
C ILE A 211 -8.25 -0.98 -6.44
N ALA A 212 -7.48 -2.06 -6.57
CA ALA A 212 -7.44 -3.12 -5.55
C ALA A 212 -6.89 -2.59 -4.21
N HIS A 213 -5.84 -1.78 -4.27
CA HIS A 213 -5.28 -1.10 -3.10
C HIS A 213 -6.33 -0.24 -2.39
N GLU A 214 -7.04 0.62 -3.13
CA GLU A 214 -8.03 1.55 -2.57
C GLU A 214 -9.31 0.85 -2.12
N PHE A 215 -9.72 -0.23 -2.79
CA PHE A 215 -10.83 -1.06 -2.33
C PHE A 215 -10.47 -1.81 -1.04
N GLN A 216 -9.21 -2.25 -0.88
CA GLN A 216 -8.75 -2.80 0.40
C GLN A 216 -8.90 -1.79 1.53
N HIS A 217 -8.56 -0.52 1.33
CA HIS A 217 -8.75 0.51 2.36
C HIS A 217 -10.21 0.64 2.80
N MET A 218 -11.16 0.61 1.86
CA MET A 218 -12.60 0.63 2.17
C MET A 218 -13.03 -0.57 3.00
N ILE A 219 -12.57 -1.78 2.64
CA ILE A 219 -12.81 -2.99 3.45
C ILE A 219 -12.18 -2.82 4.84
N HIS A 220 -10.93 -2.36 4.90
CA HIS A 220 -10.20 -2.20 6.15
C HIS A 220 -10.85 -1.17 7.07
N TRP A 221 -11.44 -0.11 6.53
CA TRP A 221 -12.18 0.88 7.30
C TRP A 221 -13.39 0.27 8.01
N ASN A 222 -14.08 -0.67 7.36
CA ASN A 222 -15.22 -1.38 7.94
C ASN A 222 -14.82 -2.44 8.98
N GLU A 223 -13.66 -3.08 8.78
CA GLU A 223 -13.15 -4.17 9.62
C GLU A 223 -12.33 -3.66 10.82
N ASP A 224 -11.38 -2.74 10.59
CA ASP A 224 -10.48 -2.18 11.61
C ASP A 224 -10.09 -0.71 11.35
N PRO A 225 -10.98 0.27 11.60
CA PRO A 225 -10.75 1.68 11.24
C PRO A 225 -9.58 2.33 11.98
N GLU A 226 -9.21 1.82 13.17
CA GLU A 226 -8.17 2.42 14.01
C GLU A 226 -6.78 1.79 13.84
N GLU A 227 -6.54 0.95 12.81
CA GLU A 227 -5.23 0.31 12.55
C GLU A 227 -4.11 1.34 12.33
N GLU A 228 -2.88 1.03 12.75
CA GLU A 228 -1.71 1.85 12.49
C GLU A 228 -1.45 1.96 10.97
N ILE A 229 -1.13 3.17 10.49
CA ILE A 229 -0.97 3.48 9.06
C ILE A 229 -0.08 2.44 8.36
N TRP A 230 1.08 2.11 8.93
CA TRP A 230 2.02 1.18 8.28
C TRP A 230 1.41 -0.20 8.03
N LEU A 231 0.54 -0.69 8.92
CA LEU A 231 -0.08 -2.01 8.80
C LEU A 231 -1.34 -1.95 7.94
N ASN A 232 -2.05 -0.82 7.96
CA ASN A 232 -3.12 -0.54 7.02
C ASN A 232 -2.59 -0.58 5.57
N GLU A 233 -1.54 0.18 5.29
CA GLU A 233 -0.83 0.21 4.01
C GLU A 233 -0.18 -1.12 3.63
N ALA A 234 0.32 -1.88 4.62
CA ALA A 234 0.82 -3.22 4.40
C ALA A 234 -0.26 -4.12 3.77
N CYS A 235 -1.50 -4.05 4.25
CA CYS A 235 -2.63 -4.80 3.71
C CYS A 235 -3.02 -4.30 2.32
N SER A 236 -3.13 -2.98 2.10
CA SER A 236 -3.48 -2.40 0.79
C SER A 236 -2.45 -2.72 -0.28
N GLN A 237 -1.16 -2.61 0.02
CA GLN A 237 -0.09 -2.99 -0.90
C GLN A 237 -0.12 -4.49 -1.23
N LEU A 238 -0.48 -5.34 -0.26
CA LEU A 238 -0.63 -6.79 -0.50
C LEU A 238 -1.86 -7.09 -1.39
N ALA A 239 -2.91 -6.26 -1.33
CA ALA A 239 -4.13 -6.44 -2.12
C ALA A 239 -3.87 -6.47 -3.62
N MET A 240 -2.98 -5.59 -4.09
CA MET A 240 -2.47 -5.58 -5.45
C MET A 240 -1.98 -6.98 -5.86
N ARG A 241 -1.14 -7.59 -5.02
CA ARG A 241 -0.57 -8.90 -5.32
C ARG A 241 -1.60 -10.02 -5.26
N THR A 242 -2.52 -9.98 -4.31
CA THR A 242 -3.56 -11.02 -4.16
C THR A 242 -4.61 -10.98 -5.27
N CYS A 243 -4.77 -9.83 -5.93
CA CYS A 243 -5.56 -9.68 -7.16
C CYS A 243 -4.78 -10.08 -8.43
N GLY A 244 -3.53 -10.56 -8.30
CA GLY A 244 -2.76 -11.11 -9.41
C GLY A 244 -1.83 -10.14 -10.12
N TYR A 245 -1.74 -8.89 -9.66
CA TYR A 245 -0.83 -7.90 -10.24
C TYR A 245 0.64 -8.18 -9.84
N GLU A 246 1.56 -7.56 -10.59
CA GLU A 246 2.99 -7.66 -10.37
C GLU A 246 3.45 -7.08 -9.02
N HIS A 247 4.67 -7.46 -8.61
CA HIS A 247 5.29 -6.88 -7.42
C HIS A 247 5.52 -5.36 -7.61
N PRO A 248 5.18 -4.51 -6.62
CA PRO A 248 5.33 -3.06 -6.73
C PRO A 248 6.79 -2.63 -6.86
N ASN A 249 7.08 -1.69 -7.76
CA ASN A 249 8.42 -1.12 -7.97
C ASN A 249 8.95 -0.36 -6.74
N GLN A 250 8.05 0.04 -5.83
CA GLN A 250 8.32 0.69 -4.54
C GLN A 250 9.31 -0.14 -3.68
N ILE A 251 9.34 -1.47 -3.86
CA ILE A 251 10.34 -2.36 -3.24
C ILE A 251 11.76 -1.87 -3.53
N PHE A 252 12.06 -1.42 -4.75
CA PHE A 252 13.39 -0.94 -5.10
C PHE A 252 13.76 0.37 -4.38
N ALA A 253 12.78 1.22 -4.07
CA ALA A 253 13.02 2.40 -3.24
C ALA A 253 13.43 1.99 -1.83
N TYR A 254 12.67 1.09 -1.20
CA TYR A 254 13.02 0.52 0.11
C TYR A 254 14.40 -0.14 0.12
N MET A 255 14.74 -0.93 -0.90
CA MET A 255 16.06 -1.57 -0.99
C MET A 255 17.22 -0.57 -1.07
N ARG A 256 16.97 0.63 -1.62
CA ARG A 256 17.93 1.74 -1.61
C ARG A 256 17.95 2.48 -0.28
N ASN A 257 17.04 2.22 0.66
CA ASN A 257 17.02 2.85 1.98
C ASN A 257 16.49 1.92 3.10
N PRO A 258 17.16 0.77 3.36
CA PRO A 258 16.63 -0.21 4.31
C PRO A 258 16.71 0.19 5.79
N GLU A 259 17.41 1.28 6.09
CA GLU A 259 17.51 1.84 7.44
C GLU A 259 16.18 2.47 7.89
N LEU A 260 15.23 2.66 6.95
CA LEU A 260 13.87 3.09 7.19
C LEU A 260 13.18 2.18 8.22
N SER A 261 12.47 2.81 9.15
CA SER A 261 11.65 2.08 10.12
C SER A 261 10.42 1.47 9.45
N LEU A 262 10.18 0.18 9.66
CA LEU A 262 8.96 -0.48 9.20
C LEU A 262 7.69 0.13 9.81
N THR A 263 7.75 0.62 11.05
CA THR A 263 6.55 1.03 11.80
C THR A 263 6.42 2.55 11.98
N ALA A 264 7.48 3.33 11.71
CA ALA A 264 7.44 4.78 11.82
C ALA A 264 7.18 5.39 10.43
N TRP A 265 5.89 5.44 10.05
CA TRP A 265 5.44 6.01 8.77
C TRP A 265 5.91 7.46 8.59
N ALA A 266 6.50 7.75 7.44
CA ALA A 266 7.17 9.03 7.17
C ALA A 266 6.79 9.60 5.79
N LYS A 267 6.12 10.74 5.78
CA LYS A 267 5.51 11.33 4.56
C LYS A 267 6.52 11.79 3.50
N ASP A 268 7.79 11.94 3.86
CA ASP A 268 8.87 12.38 2.97
C ASP A 268 9.55 11.22 2.22
N VAL A 269 9.20 9.97 2.53
CA VAL A 269 9.81 8.74 1.97
C VAL A 269 8.73 7.69 1.62
N MET A 270 7.64 8.15 0.99
CA MET A 270 6.45 7.34 0.72
C MET A 270 6.73 6.07 -0.09
N LEU A 271 7.55 6.16 -1.14
CA LEU A 271 7.89 4.98 -1.96
C LEU A 271 8.67 3.95 -1.15
N GLU A 272 9.59 4.40 -0.29
CA GLU A 272 10.33 3.53 0.60
C GLU A 272 9.42 2.88 1.65
N ASN A 273 8.46 3.63 2.21
CA ASN A 273 7.48 3.09 3.14
C ASN A 273 6.65 1.99 2.49
N TYR A 274 6.05 2.26 1.32
CA TYR A 274 5.27 1.29 0.56
C TYR A 274 6.07 0.03 0.25
N GLY A 275 7.31 0.18 -0.22
CA GLY A 275 8.19 -0.96 -0.48
C GLY A 275 8.49 -1.79 0.76
N ALA A 276 8.72 -1.14 1.91
CA ALA A 276 9.02 -1.82 3.17
C ALA A 276 7.83 -2.63 3.69
N VAL A 277 6.66 -2.00 3.78
CA VAL A 277 5.46 -2.62 4.34
C VAL A 277 4.90 -3.70 3.44
N TYR A 278 4.93 -3.48 2.11
CA TYR A 278 4.61 -4.51 1.13
C TYR A 278 5.49 -5.74 1.34
N LEU A 279 6.82 -5.56 1.33
CA LEU A 279 7.75 -6.67 1.32
C LEU A 279 7.68 -7.47 2.62
N PHE A 280 7.47 -6.79 3.75
CA PHE A 280 7.24 -7.45 5.03
C PHE A 280 5.93 -8.22 5.06
N ASN A 281 4.82 -7.63 4.61
CA ASN A 281 3.52 -8.32 4.62
C ASN A 281 3.52 -9.51 3.66
N TYR A 282 4.12 -9.34 2.48
CA TYR A 282 4.34 -10.42 1.53
C TYR A 282 5.17 -11.56 2.12
N TYR A 283 6.23 -11.24 2.87
CA TYR A 283 7.01 -12.25 3.60
C TYR A 283 6.15 -13.00 4.63
N LEU A 284 5.36 -12.30 5.43
CA LEU A 284 4.48 -12.93 6.41
C LEU A 284 3.46 -13.85 5.74
N ALA A 285 2.76 -13.31 4.76
CA ALA A 285 1.71 -13.99 4.01
C ALA A 285 2.28 -15.22 3.27
N SER A 286 3.40 -15.10 2.56
CA SER A 286 4.02 -16.22 1.84
C SER A 286 4.62 -17.30 2.75
N LYS A 287 5.12 -16.95 3.94
CA LYS A 287 5.79 -17.91 4.84
C LYS A 287 4.89 -18.59 5.85
N PHE A 288 3.84 -17.93 6.29
CA PHE A 288 3.09 -18.38 7.45
C PHE A 288 1.66 -18.76 7.16
N SER A 289 1.17 -18.53 5.95
CA SER A 289 -0.20 -18.89 5.56
C SER A 289 -0.39 -20.34 5.13
N GLY A 290 0.70 -21.09 4.91
CA GLY A 290 0.62 -22.45 4.36
C GLY A 290 0.19 -22.42 2.89
N ASP A 291 -0.77 -23.27 2.52
CA ASP A 291 -1.28 -23.37 1.15
C ASP A 291 -2.34 -22.29 0.81
N ASP A 292 -2.79 -21.52 1.80
CA ASP A 292 -3.86 -20.52 1.63
C ASP A 292 -3.51 -19.18 2.28
N MET A 293 -2.98 -18.27 1.45
CA MET A 293 -2.61 -16.91 1.82
C MET A 293 -3.77 -16.13 2.46
N SER A 294 -5.02 -16.43 2.12
CA SER A 294 -6.18 -15.70 2.65
C SER A 294 -6.36 -15.88 4.14
N LYS A 295 -5.95 -17.02 4.72
CA LYS A 295 -6.07 -17.26 6.16
C LYS A 295 -5.29 -16.23 6.98
N PHE A 296 -4.07 -15.90 6.55
CA PHE A 296 -3.24 -14.90 7.23
C PHE A 296 -3.83 -13.50 7.06
N SER A 297 -4.04 -13.07 5.80
CA SER A 297 -4.50 -11.73 5.47
C SER A 297 -5.87 -11.41 6.10
N LEU A 298 -6.82 -12.35 6.04
CA LEU A 298 -8.16 -12.15 6.58
C LEU A 298 -8.16 -12.09 8.11
N THR A 299 -7.30 -12.87 8.75
CA THR A 299 -7.15 -12.82 10.22
C THR A 299 -6.51 -11.51 10.66
N LEU A 300 -5.55 -11.00 9.88
CA LEU A 300 -4.87 -9.74 10.14
C LEU A 300 -5.80 -8.54 9.97
N ALA A 301 -6.52 -8.45 8.84
CA ALA A 301 -7.41 -7.33 8.51
C ALA A 301 -8.56 -7.13 9.52
N LYS A 302 -8.96 -8.20 10.23
CA LYS A 302 -10.01 -8.16 11.27
C LYS A 302 -9.46 -7.95 12.68
N ASN A 303 -8.15 -7.81 12.85
CA ASN A 303 -7.52 -7.78 14.16
C ASN A 303 -7.57 -6.38 14.78
N GLN A 304 -8.11 -6.26 16.00
CA GLN A 304 -8.35 -4.97 16.66
C GLN A 304 -7.21 -4.51 17.59
N LEU A 305 -6.10 -5.26 17.72
CA LEU A 305 -5.05 -4.99 18.72
C LEU A 305 -4.04 -3.90 18.33
N LYS A 306 -3.97 -3.56 17.04
CA LYS A 306 -3.14 -2.54 16.40
C LYS A 306 -1.67 -2.91 16.22
N GLY A 307 -1.11 -2.48 15.10
CA GLY A 307 0.31 -2.54 14.75
C GLY A 307 0.93 -3.90 15.00
N ILE A 308 2.07 -3.91 15.70
CA ILE A 308 2.79 -5.15 15.99
C ILE A 308 1.95 -6.15 16.81
N ASP A 309 1.05 -5.67 17.67
CA ASP A 309 0.20 -6.54 18.48
C ASP A 309 -0.86 -7.25 17.61
N SER A 310 -1.40 -6.59 16.57
CA SER A 310 -2.22 -7.22 15.51
C SER A 310 -1.45 -8.36 14.82
N VAL A 311 -0.18 -8.15 14.47
CA VAL A 311 0.64 -9.19 13.82
C VAL A 311 0.91 -10.36 14.77
N LYS A 312 1.30 -10.08 16.02
CA LYS A 312 1.60 -11.10 17.04
C LYS A 312 0.39 -11.99 17.32
N ASP A 313 -0.77 -11.39 17.49
CA ASP A 313 -2.00 -12.13 17.75
C ASP A 313 -2.48 -12.92 16.53
N THR A 314 -2.35 -12.35 15.33
CA THR A 314 -2.65 -13.06 14.07
C THR A 314 -1.79 -14.30 13.92
N LEU A 315 -0.48 -14.19 14.08
CA LEU A 315 0.46 -15.33 14.01
C LEU A 315 0.07 -16.42 15.00
N LYS A 316 -0.26 -16.04 16.25
CA LYS A 316 -0.73 -16.97 17.27
C LYS A 316 -2.04 -17.67 16.86
N LYS A 317 -3.03 -16.93 16.37
CA LYS A 317 -4.33 -17.46 15.92
C LYS A 317 -4.18 -18.48 14.79
N ILE A 318 -3.23 -18.27 13.88
CA ILE A 318 -2.98 -19.21 12.78
C ILE A 318 -2.01 -20.35 13.13
N GLY A 319 -1.52 -20.41 14.37
CA GLY A 319 -0.70 -21.51 14.90
C GLY A 319 0.82 -21.33 14.74
N VAL A 320 1.29 -20.12 14.44
CA VAL A 320 2.71 -19.80 14.35
C VAL A 320 3.27 -19.48 15.75
N SER A 321 4.28 -20.22 16.17
CA SER A 321 4.88 -20.10 17.51
C SER A 321 6.07 -19.13 17.60
N LYS A 322 6.43 -18.47 16.50
CA LYS A 322 7.54 -17.50 16.46
C LYS A 322 7.07 -16.15 16.99
N ASN A 323 7.93 -15.46 17.71
CA ASN A 323 7.69 -14.06 18.07
C ASN A 323 7.99 -13.14 16.87
N PHE A 324 7.55 -11.89 16.97
CA PHE A 324 7.69 -10.90 15.90
C PHE A 324 9.15 -10.54 15.64
N GLU A 325 9.95 -10.44 16.70
CA GLU A 325 11.37 -10.08 16.66
C GLU A 325 12.19 -11.09 15.81
N ASP A 326 11.95 -12.39 16.03
CA ASP A 326 12.60 -13.49 15.29
C ASP A 326 12.18 -13.52 13.82
N ILE A 327 10.92 -13.18 13.54
CA ILE A 327 10.38 -13.08 12.18
C ILE A 327 10.99 -11.89 11.46
N PHE A 328 11.05 -10.73 12.11
CA PHE A 328 11.69 -9.54 11.57
C PHE A 328 13.17 -9.80 11.24
N ILE A 329 13.91 -10.48 12.13
CA ILE A 329 15.29 -10.91 11.84
C ILE A 329 15.35 -11.88 10.66
N GLN A 330 14.43 -12.84 10.54
CA GLN A 330 14.42 -13.75 9.40
C GLN A 330 14.10 -13.03 8.07
N TRP A 331 13.18 -12.07 8.10
CA TRP A 331 12.80 -11.24 6.97
C TRP A 331 13.98 -10.41 6.46
N THR A 332 14.71 -9.74 7.36
CA THR A 332 15.91 -8.96 6.98
C THR A 332 17.00 -9.85 6.37
N ILE A 333 17.20 -11.06 6.88
CA ILE A 333 18.12 -12.02 6.25
C ILE A 333 17.59 -12.49 4.89
N ALA A 334 16.28 -12.66 4.74
CA ALA A 334 15.66 -12.99 3.45
C ALA A 334 15.85 -11.89 2.40
N ASN A 335 15.77 -10.62 2.79
CA ASN A 335 16.04 -9.49 1.90
C ASN A 335 17.47 -9.52 1.35
N LEU A 336 18.43 -9.98 2.16
CA LEU A 336 19.83 -10.09 1.76
C LEU A 336 20.10 -11.34 0.89
N ILE A 337 19.58 -12.51 1.31
CA ILE A 337 19.96 -13.81 0.72
C ILE A 337 19.07 -14.19 -0.45
N ASN A 338 17.74 -14.09 -0.28
CA ASN A 338 16.68 -14.50 -1.20
C ASN A 338 17.03 -15.69 -2.13
N ASN A 339 17.38 -16.84 -1.57
CA ASN A 339 17.90 -17.96 -2.35
C ASN A 339 17.09 -19.24 -2.12
N LYS A 340 16.56 -19.83 -3.19
CA LYS A 340 15.71 -21.03 -3.18
C LYS A 340 16.27 -22.25 -2.45
N ASN A 341 17.60 -22.32 -2.29
CA ASN A 341 18.27 -23.40 -1.57
C ASN A 341 18.41 -23.13 -0.06
N THR A 342 17.84 -22.03 0.43
CA THR A 342 17.94 -21.60 1.83
C THR A 342 16.55 -21.38 2.42
N LYS A 343 16.45 -21.38 3.75
CA LYS A 343 15.22 -21.00 4.46
C LYS A 343 14.87 -19.51 4.33
N TYR A 344 15.74 -18.71 3.73
CA TYR A 344 15.64 -17.25 3.57
C TYR A 344 15.25 -16.86 2.15
N TYR A 345 14.52 -17.73 1.48
CA TYR A 345 13.95 -17.51 0.16
C TYR A 345 12.56 -16.89 0.29
N TYR A 346 12.10 -16.07 -0.64
CA TYR A 346 10.68 -15.74 -0.77
C TYR A 346 9.94 -16.82 -1.55
N ASP A 347 10.04 -16.74 -2.88
CA ASP A 347 9.48 -17.64 -3.89
C ASP A 347 10.10 -17.29 -5.26
N ASP A 348 9.60 -17.91 -6.33
CA ASP A 348 10.12 -17.71 -7.69
C ASP A 348 9.71 -16.38 -8.33
N THR A 349 8.65 -15.71 -7.85
CA THR A 349 8.15 -14.49 -8.48
C THR A 349 8.98 -13.26 -8.09
N ILE A 350 9.69 -13.32 -6.96
CA ILE A 350 10.60 -12.26 -6.50
C ILE A 350 12.05 -12.75 -6.33
N ASN A 351 12.45 -13.89 -6.91
CA ASN A 351 13.77 -14.51 -6.69
C ASN A 351 14.98 -13.67 -7.15
N ALA A 352 14.78 -12.70 -8.06
CA ALA A 352 15.84 -11.83 -8.56
C ALA A 352 16.15 -10.66 -7.62
N MET A 353 15.30 -10.44 -6.61
CA MET A 353 15.46 -9.36 -5.65
C MET A 353 16.51 -9.73 -4.60
N HIS A 354 17.62 -8.98 -4.58
CA HIS A 354 18.64 -9.09 -3.53
C HIS A 354 19.05 -7.71 -3.04
N LEU A 355 18.97 -7.50 -1.73
CA LEU A 355 19.46 -6.27 -1.14
C LEU A 355 20.99 -6.29 -1.10
N HIS A 356 21.61 -5.17 -1.46
CA HIS A 356 23.06 -5.01 -1.42
C HIS A 356 23.50 -4.21 -0.20
N PRO A 357 24.44 -4.71 0.62
CA PRO A 357 25.02 -3.95 1.72
C PRO A 357 25.59 -2.61 1.24
N LYS A 358 25.15 -1.50 1.84
CA LYS A 358 25.66 -0.16 1.50
C LYS A 358 27.05 0.09 2.08
N LYS A 359 27.34 -0.52 3.24
CA LYS A 359 28.59 -0.32 3.97
C LYS A 359 29.44 -1.57 3.80
N VAL A 360 30.60 -1.43 3.14
CA VAL A 360 31.57 -2.50 2.97
C VAL A 360 32.88 -2.12 3.68
N HIS A 361 33.29 -2.94 4.65
CA HIS A 361 34.48 -2.73 5.44
C HIS A 361 35.57 -3.77 5.10
N GLY A 362 36.83 -3.34 5.18
CA GLY A 362 37.99 -4.19 4.94
C GLY A 362 38.52 -4.83 6.23
N PRO A 363 39.54 -5.70 6.14
CA PRO A 363 40.09 -6.43 7.29
C PRO A 363 40.75 -5.55 8.36
N ASN A 364 41.00 -4.26 8.08
CA ASN A 364 41.67 -3.31 8.98
C ASN A 364 40.75 -2.17 9.46
N THR A 365 39.42 -2.32 9.37
CA THR A 365 38.48 -1.32 9.88
C THR A 365 38.49 -1.35 11.42
N GLY A 366 38.92 -0.26 12.06
CA GLY A 366 38.92 -0.14 13.52
C GLY A 366 37.51 -0.16 14.11
N GLU A 367 37.34 -0.69 15.32
CA GLU A 367 36.04 -0.84 16.00
C GLU A 367 35.25 0.49 16.09
N ASP A 368 35.96 1.61 16.28
CA ASP A 368 35.36 2.96 16.35
C ASP A 368 34.77 3.47 15.02
N MET A 369 35.12 2.83 13.90
CA MET A 369 34.64 3.16 12.55
C MET A 369 33.34 2.42 12.19
N ILE A 370 32.94 1.42 12.98
CA ILE A 370 31.71 0.65 12.78
C ILE A 370 30.66 1.20 13.75
N LYS A 371 30.08 2.35 13.39
CA LYS A 371 28.96 2.94 14.11
C LYS A 371 27.70 2.83 13.25
N GLY A 372 26.76 2.00 13.69
CA GLY A 372 25.42 1.91 13.12
C GLY A 372 24.43 2.74 13.95
N LYS A 373 23.61 3.55 13.28
CA LYS A 373 22.34 4.02 13.84
C LYS A 373 21.25 3.39 12.99
N SER A 374 20.39 2.60 13.61
CA SER A 374 19.20 2.08 12.96
C SER A 374 17.99 2.59 13.72
N LEU A 375 16.96 3.00 12.98
CA LEU A 375 15.66 3.31 13.57
C LEU A 375 15.05 2.01 14.13
N SER A 376 14.11 2.14 15.07
CA SER A 376 13.35 0.98 15.54
C SER A 376 12.72 0.26 14.34
N TRP A 377 12.92 -1.05 14.24
CA TRP A 377 12.43 -1.84 13.09
C TRP A 377 12.95 -1.38 11.73
N GLY A 378 14.12 -0.73 11.69
CA GLY A 378 14.92 -0.54 10.47
C GLY A 378 16.07 -1.54 10.39
N THR A 379 16.81 -1.55 9.29
CA THR A 379 17.96 -2.46 9.13
C THR A 379 19.13 -1.81 8.39
N ASP A 380 20.31 -1.94 9.00
CA ASP A 380 21.59 -1.55 8.38
C ASP A 380 22.34 -2.81 7.95
N TYR A 381 22.68 -2.91 6.67
CA TYR A 381 23.37 -4.06 6.10
C TYR A 381 24.84 -3.72 5.87
N ILE A 382 25.71 -4.38 6.64
CA ILE A 382 27.15 -4.14 6.65
C ILE A 382 27.87 -5.41 6.19
N GLN A 383 28.71 -5.30 5.15
CA GLN A 383 29.55 -6.37 4.64
C GLN A 383 31.00 -6.20 5.09
N PHE A 384 31.64 -7.29 5.51
CA PHE A 384 33.08 -7.34 5.74
C PHE A 384 33.73 -8.16 4.63
N SER A 385 34.66 -7.57 3.89
CA SER A 385 35.38 -8.21 2.79
C SER A 385 36.87 -8.28 3.07
N ALA A 386 37.47 -9.45 2.87
CA ALA A 386 38.93 -9.64 2.94
C ALA A 386 39.68 -8.88 1.83
N SER A 387 38.98 -8.54 0.75
CA SER A 387 39.46 -7.71 -0.35
C SER A 387 38.46 -6.59 -0.56
N ALA A 388 38.62 -5.47 0.14
CA ALA A 388 37.87 -4.26 -0.21
C ALA A 388 38.35 -3.83 -1.60
N PRO A 389 37.52 -3.86 -2.66
CA PRO A 389 37.87 -3.10 -3.86
C PRO A 389 37.99 -1.64 -3.40
N LEU A 390 39.02 -0.95 -3.85
CA LEU A 390 39.09 0.51 -3.80
C LEU A 390 37.93 1.06 -4.65
N LEU A 391 36.71 1.07 -4.12
CA LEU A 391 35.61 1.87 -4.61
C LEU A 391 35.54 3.12 -3.75
N PRO A 392 35.30 4.29 -4.37
CA PRO A 392 35.57 5.57 -3.74
C PRO A 392 34.77 5.71 -2.46
N LEU A 393 35.48 6.01 -1.37
CA LEU A 393 34.92 6.66 -0.20
C LEU A 393 34.20 7.92 -0.71
N TYR A 394 32.88 7.88 -0.85
CA TYR A 394 32.12 9.12 -0.82
C TYR A 394 31.92 9.47 0.66
N PRO A 395 32.51 10.58 1.14
CA PRO A 395 32.23 11.07 2.47
C PRO A 395 30.87 11.79 2.49
N SER A 396 30.13 11.51 3.57
CA SER A 396 28.98 12.24 4.14
C SER A 396 27.82 12.60 3.22
#